data_AF-A0A7V8X577-F1
#
_entry.id   AF-A0A7V8X577-F1
#
_cell.length_a   1.000
_cell.length_b   1.000
_cell.length_c   1.000
_cell.angle_alpha   90.00
_cell.angle_beta   90.00
_cell.angle_gamma   90.00
#
_symmetry.space_group_name_H-M   'P 1'
#
loop_
_entity.id
_entity.type
_entity.pdbx_description
1 polymer ?
#
loop_
_entity_poly.entity_id
_entity_poly.type
_entity_poly.pdbx_seq_one_letter_code
_entity_poly.pdbx_strand_id
1 'polypeptide(L)'
;MAQVQTRPQPESSQEAKTAYAAFWLYQRNNRWYEIDDIDWSGLKAETEAVLSDPGEDVTARGIYSSLGLSAHCDIVIWGVSPVLESLQRFAIAFDKTPIGRRLTMVRSYIGIGGMSLYDPTHGPAFVKGDEAKQYLSVYPFAKTPDWYLVAFEERRRLMIEHGEMGREFPTILTNTVNSFGIQDQEFVVALE
;
A
#
# COMPACT_ATOMS: atom_id res chain seq x y z
N MET A 1 18.94 14.15 35.90
CA MET A 1 17.84 14.55 34.99
C MET A 1 18.38 14.44 33.57
N ALA A 2 17.95 13.43 32.81
CA ALA A 2 18.42 13.23 31.44
C ALA A 2 17.78 14.29 30.53
N GLN A 3 18.60 15.07 29.83
CA GLN A 3 18.11 16.03 28.84
C GLN A 3 17.49 15.25 27.69
N VAL A 4 16.18 15.42 27.50
CA VAL A 4 15.49 14.99 26.29
C VAL A 4 16.02 15.88 25.17
N GLN A 5 16.87 15.32 24.30
CA GLN A 5 17.24 15.98 23.04
C GLN A 5 15.98 16.10 22.19
N THR A 6 15.41 17.30 22.15
CA THR A 6 14.31 17.64 21.25
C THR A 6 14.83 17.58 19.83
N ARG A 7 14.20 16.70 19.03
CA ARG A 7 14.49 16.51 17.60
C ARG A 7 14.33 17.87 16.89
N PRO A 8 15.30 18.31 16.07
CA PRO A 8 15.13 19.55 15.30
C PRO A 8 13.92 19.41 14.39
N GLN A 9 13.01 20.39 14.46
CA GLN A 9 11.92 20.48 13.49
C GLN A 9 12.48 21.05 12.19
N PRO A 10 12.23 20.43 11.03
CA PRO A 10 12.61 21.01 9.76
C PRO A 10 11.83 22.32 9.55
N GLU A 11 12.55 23.39 9.21
CA GLU A 11 11.97 24.66 8.75
C GLU A 11 11.16 24.43 7.47
N SER A 12 10.10 25.23 7.31
CA SER A 12 9.03 25.05 6.32
C SER A 12 9.55 24.89 4.88
N SER A 13 9.47 23.67 4.36
CA SER A 13 9.58 23.33 2.96
C SER A 13 8.25 22.74 2.50
N GLN A 14 7.68 23.25 1.41
CA GLN A 14 6.65 22.63 0.55
C GLN A 14 5.90 21.46 1.20
N GLU A 15 4.64 21.65 1.62
CA GLU A 15 3.84 20.62 2.32
C GLU A 15 4.12 19.23 1.75
N ALA A 16 4.79 18.40 2.56
CA ALA A 16 5.15 17.05 2.14
C ALA A 16 3.86 16.31 1.81
N LYS A 17 3.63 16.03 0.52
CA LYS A 17 2.48 15.25 0.09
C LYS A 17 2.53 13.91 0.82
N THR A 18 1.53 13.67 1.64
CA THR A 18 1.31 12.38 2.29
C THR A 18 -0.03 11.84 1.81
N ALA A 19 -0.15 10.52 1.76
CA ALA A 19 -1.41 9.88 1.42
C ALA A 19 -1.49 8.54 2.13
N TYR A 20 -2.69 8.16 2.54
CA TYR A 20 -2.98 6.80 2.95
C TYR A 20 -2.90 5.88 1.74
N ALA A 21 -2.34 4.69 1.95
CA ALA A 21 -2.34 3.61 1.00
C ALA A 21 -2.95 2.38 1.65
N ALA A 22 -3.82 1.70 0.92
CA ALA A 22 -4.44 0.45 1.33
C ALA A 22 -4.24 -0.61 0.23
N PHE A 23 -3.78 -1.81 0.62
CA PHE A 23 -3.71 -2.98 -0.23
C PHE A 23 -4.67 -4.03 0.34
N TRP A 24 -5.73 -4.32 -0.38
CA TRP A 24 -6.69 -5.36 -0.02
C TRP A 24 -6.38 -6.62 -0.81
N LEU A 25 -6.01 -7.69 -0.10
CA LEU A 25 -5.68 -8.98 -0.69
C LEU A 25 -6.89 -9.89 -0.53
N TYR A 26 -7.37 -10.39 -1.66
CA TYR A 26 -8.57 -11.19 -1.75
C TYR A 26 -8.25 -12.60 -2.25
N GLN A 27 -9.01 -13.57 -1.75
CA GLN A 27 -9.09 -14.93 -2.27
C GLN A 27 -10.55 -15.23 -2.65
N ARG A 28 -10.77 -15.97 -3.74
CA ARG A 28 -12.10 -16.44 -4.12
C ARG A 28 -12.64 -17.39 -3.05
N ASN A 29 -13.89 -17.19 -2.66
CA ASN A 29 -14.61 -18.08 -1.75
C ASN A 29 -15.46 -19.10 -2.52
N ASN A 30 -16.11 -20.02 -1.82
CA ASN A 30 -16.89 -21.10 -2.46
C ASN A 30 -18.01 -20.58 -3.37
N ARG A 31 -18.56 -19.39 -3.10
CA ARG A 31 -19.62 -18.78 -3.91
C ARG A 31 -19.13 -18.30 -5.28
N TRP A 32 -17.81 -18.27 -5.48
CA TRP A 32 -17.22 -18.04 -6.79
C TRP A 32 -17.58 -19.13 -7.80
N TYR A 33 -17.83 -20.36 -7.35
CA TYR A 33 -18.12 -21.50 -8.22
C TYR A 33 -19.62 -21.77 -8.37
N GLU A 34 -20.49 -21.04 -7.67
CA GLU A 34 -21.96 -21.13 -7.80
C GLU A 34 -22.48 -20.42 -9.06
N ILE A 35 -21.62 -20.13 -10.04
CA ILE A 35 -21.86 -19.16 -11.12
C ILE A 35 -22.29 -19.84 -12.44
N ASP A 36 -22.43 -21.16 -12.45
CA ASP A 36 -22.60 -21.94 -13.70
C ASP A 36 -23.80 -21.54 -14.58
N ASP A 37 -24.74 -20.71 -14.08
CA ASP A 37 -25.90 -20.16 -14.83
C ASP A 37 -25.99 -18.61 -14.90
N ILE A 38 -24.97 -17.84 -14.48
CA ILE A 38 -25.09 -16.37 -14.38
C ILE A 38 -24.47 -15.65 -15.59
N ASP A 39 -25.20 -14.68 -16.12
CA ASP A 39 -24.68 -13.68 -17.04
C ASP A 39 -23.59 -12.82 -16.36
N TRP A 40 -22.34 -13.15 -16.64
CA TRP A 40 -21.16 -12.42 -16.18
C TRP A 40 -21.15 -10.94 -16.59
N SER A 41 -21.83 -10.57 -17.67
CA SER A 41 -21.81 -9.19 -18.18
C SER A 41 -22.45 -8.21 -17.20
N GLY A 42 -23.59 -8.60 -16.60
CA GLY A 42 -24.27 -7.79 -15.58
C GLY A 42 -23.51 -7.72 -14.25
N LEU A 43 -22.92 -8.85 -13.80
CA LEU A 43 -22.11 -8.87 -12.57
C LEU A 43 -20.84 -8.02 -12.70
N LYS A 44 -20.20 -8.06 -13.88
CA LYS A 44 -19.00 -7.28 -14.16
C LYS A 44 -19.30 -5.79 -14.14
N ALA A 45 -20.42 -5.36 -14.72
CA ALA A 45 -20.74 -3.94 -14.85
C ALA A 45 -20.81 -3.19 -13.50
N GLU A 46 -21.42 -3.79 -12.47
CA GLU A 46 -21.52 -3.15 -11.15
C GLU A 46 -20.15 -3.06 -10.46
N THR A 47 -19.35 -4.13 -10.53
CA THR A 47 -17.99 -4.10 -9.96
C THR A 47 -17.06 -3.17 -10.74
N GLU A 48 -17.15 -3.16 -12.06
CA GLU A 48 -16.38 -2.26 -12.94
C GLU A 48 -16.72 -0.80 -12.65
N ALA A 49 -18.00 -0.47 -12.42
CA ALA A 49 -18.42 0.88 -12.04
C ALA A 49 -17.70 1.33 -10.75
N VAL A 50 -17.73 0.52 -9.68
CA VAL A 50 -17.05 0.84 -8.41
C VAL A 50 -15.54 0.97 -8.57
N LEU A 51 -14.91 0.13 -9.40
CA LEU A 51 -13.46 0.19 -9.61
C LEU A 51 -13.04 1.40 -10.47
N SER A 52 -13.86 1.76 -11.46
CA SER A 52 -13.60 2.90 -12.36
C SER A 52 -13.91 4.26 -11.73
N ASP A 53 -14.86 4.29 -10.80
CA ASP A 53 -15.24 5.45 -10.00
C ASP A 53 -15.24 5.06 -8.50
N PRO A 54 -14.07 5.02 -7.86
CA PRO A 54 -13.91 4.56 -6.49
C PRO A 54 -14.49 5.53 -5.45
N GLY A 55 -15.04 6.67 -5.89
CA GLY A 55 -15.58 7.73 -5.06
C GLY A 55 -14.59 8.85 -4.74
N GLU A 56 -15.09 9.86 -4.05
CA GLU A 56 -14.35 11.08 -3.74
C GLU A 56 -13.05 10.79 -2.96
N ASP A 57 -11.98 11.46 -3.38
CA ASP A 57 -10.63 11.37 -2.82
C ASP A 57 -9.99 9.98 -2.90
N VAL A 58 -10.53 9.02 -3.65
CA VAL A 58 -9.91 7.71 -3.81
C VAL A 58 -9.32 7.56 -5.21
N THR A 59 -8.10 7.05 -5.28
CA THR A 59 -7.51 6.53 -6.52
C THR A 59 -7.33 5.02 -6.37
N ALA A 60 -7.99 4.25 -7.21
CA ALA A 60 -7.67 2.84 -7.41
C ALA A 60 -6.39 2.76 -8.26
N ARG A 61 -5.22 2.77 -7.60
CA ARG A 61 -3.92 2.82 -8.27
C ARG A 61 -3.67 1.59 -9.16
N GLY A 62 -4.07 0.42 -8.68
CA GLY A 62 -3.87 -0.82 -9.42
C GLY A 62 -4.69 -1.98 -8.90
N ILE A 63 -5.04 -2.89 -9.81
CA ILE A 63 -5.74 -4.13 -9.53
C ILE A 63 -4.93 -5.25 -10.17
N TYR A 64 -4.37 -6.12 -9.34
CA TYR A 64 -3.40 -7.12 -9.74
C TYR A 64 -3.97 -8.52 -9.53
N SER A 65 -3.79 -9.39 -10.52
CA SER A 65 -4.04 -10.82 -10.35
C SER A 65 -2.80 -11.50 -9.81
N SER A 66 -2.94 -12.28 -8.75
CA SER A 66 -1.90 -13.17 -8.22
C SER A 66 -2.21 -14.64 -8.48
N LEU A 67 -3.25 -14.93 -9.26
CA LEU A 67 -3.63 -16.28 -9.62
C LEU A 67 -2.48 -17.00 -10.35
N GLY A 68 -2.02 -18.11 -9.77
CA GLY A 68 -0.87 -18.86 -10.29
C GLY A 68 0.50 -18.31 -9.88
N LEU A 69 0.54 -17.20 -9.13
CA LEU A 69 1.77 -16.55 -8.67
C LEU A 69 1.93 -16.59 -7.14
N SER A 70 0.83 -16.59 -6.39
CA SER A 70 0.84 -16.65 -4.93
C SER A 70 -0.24 -17.57 -4.38
N ALA A 71 0.07 -18.31 -3.32
CA ALA A 71 -0.90 -19.12 -2.62
C ALA A 71 -1.79 -18.23 -1.72
N HIS A 72 -3.05 -18.62 -1.55
CA HIS A 72 -4.00 -17.96 -0.66
C HIS A 72 -4.31 -16.48 -0.98
N CYS A 73 -4.00 -16.01 -2.18
CA CYS A 73 -4.39 -14.71 -2.69
C CYS A 73 -4.59 -14.81 -4.20
N ASP A 74 -5.75 -14.36 -4.70
CA ASP A 74 -6.07 -14.32 -6.12
C ASP A 74 -6.00 -12.90 -6.70
N ILE A 75 -6.36 -11.88 -5.91
CA ILE A 75 -6.47 -10.48 -6.36
C ILE A 75 -5.89 -9.54 -5.29
N VAL A 76 -5.15 -8.53 -5.72
CA VAL A 76 -4.73 -7.39 -4.89
C VAL A 76 -5.32 -6.11 -5.45
N ILE A 77 -6.04 -5.35 -4.64
CA ILE A 77 -6.50 -4.00 -4.99
C ILE A 77 -5.71 -2.99 -4.18
N TRP A 78 -5.07 -2.04 -4.85
CA TRP A 78 -4.32 -0.97 -4.23
C TRP A 78 -5.06 0.37 -4.38
N GLY A 79 -5.56 0.90 -3.26
CA GLY A 79 -6.15 2.23 -3.16
C GLY A 79 -5.22 3.25 -2.50
N VAL A 80 -5.32 4.50 -2.94
CA VAL A 80 -4.60 5.66 -2.36
C VAL A 80 -5.60 6.79 -2.10
N SER A 81 -5.47 7.48 -0.97
CA SER A 81 -6.33 8.62 -0.63
C SER A 81 -5.67 9.55 0.39
N PRO A 82 -5.92 10.87 0.37
CA PRO A 82 -5.60 11.74 1.49
C PRO A 82 -6.47 11.48 2.73
N VAL A 83 -7.60 10.76 2.59
CA VAL A 83 -8.60 10.52 3.65
C VAL A 83 -8.83 9.02 3.84
N LEU A 84 -8.51 8.49 5.02
CA LEU A 84 -8.61 7.05 5.30
C LEU A 84 -10.05 6.54 5.20
N GLU A 85 -11.02 7.34 5.64
CA GLU A 85 -12.45 7.02 5.59
C GLU A 85 -12.93 6.87 4.14
N SER A 86 -12.34 7.58 3.18
CA SER A 86 -12.64 7.43 1.76
C SER A 86 -12.21 6.05 1.26
N LEU A 87 -11.02 5.56 1.64
CA LEU A 87 -10.59 4.18 1.34
C LEU A 87 -11.50 3.14 1.97
N GLN A 88 -11.96 3.38 3.21
CA GLN A 88 -12.90 2.47 3.87
C GLN A 88 -14.24 2.43 3.15
N ARG A 89 -14.80 3.57 2.74
CA ARG A 89 -16.04 3.63 1.96
C ARG A 89 -15.90 2.90 0.63
N PHE A 90 -14.78 3.07 -0.07
CA PHE A 90 -14.49 2.33 -1.30
C PHE A 90 -14.45 0.81 -1.06
N ALA A 91 -13.74 0.34 -0.02
CA ALA A 91 -13.68 -1.08 0.31
C ALA A 91 -15.07 -1.67 0.63
N ILE A 92 -15.90 -0.94 1.37
CA ILE A 92 -17.29 -1.33 1.67
C ILE A 92 -18.14 -1.36 0.40
N ALA A 93 -17.98 -0.40 -0.50
CA ALA A 93 -18.70 -0.36 -1.78
C ALA A 93 -18.32 -1.57 -2.65
N PHE A 94 -17.01 -1.85 -2.76
CA PHE A 94 -16.50 -3.01 -3.51
C PHE A 94 -17.02 -4.34 -2.94
N ASP A 95 -16.96 -4.53 -1.62
CA ASP A 95 -17.45 -5.75 -0.94
C ASP A 95 -18.93 -6.02 -1.20
N LYS A 96 -19.74 -4.96 -1.35
CA LYS A 96 -21.17 -5.08 -1.64
C LYS A 96 -21.48 -5.53 -3.06
N THR A 97 -20.55 -5.38 -4.00
CA THR A 97 -20.73 -5.77 -5.41
C THR A 97 -20.87 -7.30 -5.55
N PRO A 98 -21.45 -7.81 -6.66
CA PRO A 98 -21.60 -9.24 -6.84
C PRO A 98 -20.27 -10.01 -6.89
N ILE A 99 -19.21 -9.42 -7.45
CA ILE A 99 -17.87 -10.01 -7.42
C ILE A 99 -17.27 -9.92 -6.01
N GLY A 100 -17.39 -8.76 -5.34
CA GLY A 100 -16.89 -8.55 -3.98
C GLY A 100 -17.39 -9.62 -2.99
N ARG A 101 -18.69 -9.93 -3.01
CA ARG A 101 -19.30 -10.98 -2.15
C ARG A 101 -18.79 -12.41 -2.40
N ARG A 102 -18.09 -12.64 -3.50
CA ARG A 102 -17.48 -13.94 -3.87
C ARG A 102 -15.98 -13.96 -3.61
N LEU A 103 -15.46 -12.88 -3.07
CA LEU A 103 -14.11 -12.76 -2.57
C LEU A 103 -14.14 -12.72 -1.04
N THR A 104 -13.10 -13.23 -0.43
CA THR A 104 -12.82 -13.09 0.99
C THR A 104 -11.55 -12.27 1.11
N MET A 105 -11.62 -11.14 1.82
CA MET A 105 -10.44 -10.36 2.15
C MET A 105 -9.59 -11.17 3.14
N VAL A 106 -8.51 -11.77 2.66
CA VAL A 106 -7.61 -12.60 3.47
C VAL A 106 -6.60 -11.74 4.23
N ARG A 107 -6.36 -10.52 3.75
CA ARG A 107 -5.46 -9.57 4.38
C ARG A 107 -5.74 -8.14 3.92
N SER A 108 -5.47 -7.18 4.78
CA SER A 108 -5.38 -5.77 4.43
C SER A 108 -4.07 -5.18 4.95
N TYR A 109 -3.38 -4.45 4.08
CA TYR A 109 -2.23 -3.63 4.45
C TYR A 109 -2.62 -2.16 4.33
N ILE A 110 -2.52 -1.39 5.40
CA ILE A 110 -2.92 0.01 5.47
C ILE A 110 -1.83 0.80 6.17
N GLY A 111 -1.50 1.96 5.61
CA GLY A 111 -0.59 2.91 6.25
C GLY A 111 -0.48 4.21 5.48
N ILE A 112 0.57 4.97 5.76
CA ILE A 112 0.79 6.30 5.22
C ILE A 112 2.07 6.30 4.37
N GLY A 113 1.95 6.72 3.12
CA GLY A 113 3.10 7.09 2.28
C GLY A 113 3.54 8.51 2.61
N GLY A 114 4.83 8.69 2.86
CA GLY A 114 5.43 9.99 3.13
C GLY A 114 6.94 9.94 2.87
N MET A 115 7.61 11.08 3.06
CA MET A 115 9.06 11.15 2.87
C MET A 115 9.81 10.33 3.92
N SER A 116 10.95 9.78 3.52
CA SER A 116 11.80 8.97 4.38
C SER A 116 12.39 9.80 5.52
N LEU A 117 12.46 9.19 6.70
CA LEU A 117 13.13 9.77 7.87
C LEU A 117 14.66 9.88 7.69
N TYR A 118 15.24 9.11 6.78
CA TYR A 118 16.70 9.05 6.57
C TYR A 118 17.16 9.91 5.40
N ASP A 119 16.29 10.09 4.40
CA ASP A 119 16.49 10.94 3.23
C ASP A 119 15.18 11.66 2.89
N PRO A 120 15.02 12.93 3.26
CA PRO A 120 13.80 13.71 3.00
C PRO A 120 13.48 13.91 1.51
N THR A 121 14.41 13.60 0.61
CA THR A 121 14.21 13.66 -0.84
C THR A 121 13.68 12.35 -1.43
N HIS A 122 13.67 11.29 -0.64
CA HIS A 122 13.20 9.97 -1.03
C HIS A 122 11.82 9.69 -0.46
N GLY A 123 10.86 9.41 -1.34
CA GLY A 123 9.50 9.01 -0.97
C GLY A 123 8.87 8.07 -1.99
N PRO A 124 7.71 7.49 -1.67
CA PRO A 124 7.03 6.52 -2.53
C PRO A 124 6.74 7.08 -3.92
N ALA A 125 6.92 6.26 -4.94
CA ALA A 125 6.55 6.58 -6.32
C ALA A 125 5.09 7.05 -6.47
N PHE A 126 4.15 6.39 -5.77
CA PHE A 126 2.74 6.78 -5.83
C PHE A 126 2.46 8.19 -5.27
N VAL A 127 3.23 8.63 -4.27
CA VAL A 127 3.11 9.98 -3.69
C VAL A 127 3.66 11.04 -4.66
N LYS A 128 4.70 10.68 -5.42
CA LYS A 128 5.29 11.53 -6.47
C LYS A 128 4.43 11.62 -7.73
N GLY A 129 3.43 10.76 -7.87
CA GLY A 129 2.54 10.71 -9.03
C GLY A 129 3.05 9.83 -10.18
N ASP A 130 4.04 8.97 -9.92
CA ASP A 130 4.49 7.99 -10.92
C ASP A 130 3.36 7.01 -11.26
N GLU A 131 3.19 6.67 -12.54
CA GLU A 131 2.16 5.72 -12.98
C GLU A 131 2.40 4.32 -12.40
N ALA A 132 1.32 3.56 -12.19
CA ALA A 132 1.40 2.18 -11.76
C ALA A 132 2.01 1.30 -12.87
N LYS A 133 2.72 0.24 -12.47
CA LYS A 133 3.32 -0.71 -13.42
C LYS A 133 2.50 -1.98 -13.53
N GLN A 134 2.89 -2.82 -14.47
CA GLN A 134 2.19 -4.06 -14.78
C GLN A 134 2.26 -5.11 -13.65
N TYR A 135 3.36 -5.12 -12.89
CA TYR A 135 3.60 -6.13 -11.85
C TYR A 135 3.77 -5.47 -10.49
N LEU A 136 3.34 -6.17 -9.45
CA LEU A 136 3.44 -5.72 -8.07
C LEU A 136 4.01 -6.85 -7.20
N SER A 137 5.02 -6.53 -6.39
CA SER A 137 5.42 -7.31 -5.23
C SER A 137 5.13 -6.50 -3.98
N VAL A 138 4.24 -7.00 -3.10
CA VAL A 138 3.85 -6.31 -1.86
C VAL A 138 3.98 -7.23 -0.66
N TYR A 139 4.61 -6.74 0.41
CA TYR A 139 4.80 -7.52 1.64
C TYR A 139 4.89 -6.62 2.88
N PRO A 140 4.52 -7.14 4.07
CA PRO A 140 4.68 -6.44 5.33
C PRO A 140 6.12 -6.60 5.82
N PHE A 141 6.63 -5.58 6.50
CA PHE A 141 7.99 -5.58 7.02
C PHE A 141 8.03 -4.91 8.39
N ALA A 142 8.74 -5.52 9.33
CA ALA A 142 9.01 -4.97 10.65
C ALA A 142 10.49 -5.09 10.94
N LYS A 143 11.08 -4.03 11.50
CA LYS A 143 12.46 -4.07 11.98
C LYS A 143 12.54 -4.93 13.24
N THR A 144 13.68 -5.55 13.47
CA THR A 144 13.95 -6.25 14.72
C THR A 144 14.09 -5.25 15.86
N PRO A 145 13.83 -5.63 17.13
CA PRO A 145 14.05 -4.75 18.28
C PRO A 145 15.47 -4.15 18.33
N ASP A 146 16.49 -4.93 17.94
CA ASP A 146 17.89 -4.49 17.90
C ASP A 146 18.11 -3.28 17.00
N TRP A 147 17.33 -3.15 15.91
CA TRP A 147 17.38 -1.96 15.06
C TRP A 147 17.18 -0.68 15.86
N TYR A 148 16.26 -0.69 16.83
CA TYR A 148 15.94 0.49 17.64
C TYR A 148 16.97 0.80 18.72
N LEU A 149 17.87 -0.14 19.01
CA LEU A 149 19.01 0.07 19.90
C LEU A 149 20.21 0.71 19.18
N VAL A 150 20.23 0.69 17.84
CA VAL A 150 21.26 1.34 17.03
C VAL A 150 21.06 2.86 17.02
N ALA A 151 22.15 3.60 17.26
CA ALA A 151 22.16 5.06 17.20
C ALA A 151 21.62 5.58 15.85
N PHE A 152 20.91 6.71 15.87
CA PHE A 152 20.24 7.25 14.68
C PHE A 152 21.19 7.47 13.50
N GLU A 153 22.37 8.03 13.72
CA GLU A 153 23.35 8.29 12.66
C GLU A 153 23.83 7.00 11.97
N GLU A 154 24.01 5.93 12.74
CA GLU A 154 24.40 4.65 12.18
C GLU A 154 23.26 4.01 11.39
N ARG A 155 22.01 4.08 11.89
CA ARG A 155 20.84 3.67 11.09
C ARG A 155 20.72 4.47 9.80
N ARG A 156 20.99 5.77 9.85
CA ARG A 156 20.97 6.64 8.67
C ARG A 156 22.04 6.24 7.67
N ARG A 157 23.27 5.97 8.11
CA ARG A 157 24.35 5.46 7.26
C ARG A 157 23.95 4.16 6.55
N LEU A 158 23.43 3.18 7.30
CA LEU A 158 22.98 1.90 6.75
C LEU A 158 21.83 2.06 5.74
N MET A 159 20.90 2.99 5.99
CA MET A 159 19.78 3.24 5.06
C MET A 159 20.21 4.00 3.80
N ILE A 160 21.22 4.86 3.88
CA ILE A 160 21.81 5.50 2.69
C ILE A 160 22.48 4.44 1.82
N GLU A 161 23.32 3.57 2.40
CA GLU A 161 23.96 2.47 1.68
C GLU A 161 22.92 1.54 1.03
N HIS A 162 21.85 1.22 1.76
CA HIS A 162 20.70 0.48 1.20
C HIS A 162 20.08 1.18 -0.02
N GLY A 163 19.85 2.49 0.07
CA GLY A 163 19.31 3.28 -1.03
C GLY A 163 20.25 3.35 -2.23
N GLU A 164 21.57 3.43 -2.00
CA GLU A 164 22.59 3.40 -3.05
C GLU A 164 22.59 2.09 -3.82
N MET A 165 22.52 0.95 -3.12
CA MET A 165 22.36 -0.36 -3.77
C MET A 165 21.07 -0.44 -4.60
N GLY A 166 19.97 0.14 -4.10
CA GLY A 166 18.70 0.19 -4.83
C GLY A 166 18.77 0.98 -6.15
N ARG A 167 19.67 1.97 -6.27
CA ARG A 167 19.82 2.77 -7.50
C ARG A 167 20.33 1.96 -8.70
N GLU A 168 20.90 0.79 -8.48
CA GLU A 168 21.28 -0.14 -9.55
C GLU A 168 20.07 -0.70 -10.31
N PHE A 169 18.85 -0.56 -9.75
CA PHE A 169 17.60 -1.05 -10.32
C PHE A 169 16.62 0.10 -10.64
N PRO A 170 16.97 1.04 -11.56
CA PRO A 170 16.18 2.25 -11.82
C PRO A 170 14.80 1.96 -12.43
N THR A 171 14.59 0.75 -12.95
CA THR A 171 13.32 0.29 -13.48
C THR A 171 12.37 -0.24 -12.41
N ILE A 172 12.70 -0.16 -11.12
CA ILE A 172 11.81 -0.56 -10.02
C ILE A 172 11.33 0.68 -9.28
N LEU A 173 10.01 0.86 -9.21
CA LEU A 173 9.38 1.89 -8.38
C LEU A 173 9.24 1.37 -6.96
N THR A 174 9.85 2.08 -6.02
CA THR A 174 9.79 1.73 -4.59
C THR A 174 8.68 2.52 -3.89
N ASN A 175 7.80 1.80 -3.20
CA ASN A 175 6.64 2.36 -2.53
C ASN A 175 6.56 1.85 -1.07
N THR A 176 7.38 2.45 -0.20
CA THR A 176 7.37 2.12 1.23
C THR A 176 6.27 2.91 1.95
N VAL A 177 5.36 2.20 2.59
CA VAL A 177 4.24 2.74 3.37
C VAL A 177 4.51 2.49 4.84
N ASN A 178 4.33 3.49 5.70
CA ASN A 178 4.49 3.36 7.15
C ASN A 178 3.16 2.94 7.80
N SER A 179 3.19 1.85 8.55
CA SER A 179 2.04 1.24 9.24
C SER A 179 2.23 1.18 10.76
N PHE A 180 3.32 1.74 11.31
CA PHE A 180 3.60 1.70 12.74
C PHE A 180 2.47 2.36 13.56
N GLY A 181 1.89 1.61 14.50
CA GLY A 181 0.76 2.05 15.31
C GLY A 181 -0.59 2.04 14.59
N ILE A 182 -0.63 1.68 13.31
CA ILE A 182 -1.85 1.52 12.49
C ILE A 182 -2.18 0.04 12.33
N GLN A 183 -1.17 -0.79 12.08
CA GLN A 183 -1.30 -2.24 11.91
C GLN A 183 -0.15 -3.00 12.61
N ASP A 184 -0.22 -4.33 12.56
CA ASP A 184 0.73 -5.23 13.25
C ASP A 184 2.17 -5.12 12.70
N GLN A 185 2.34 -4.72 11.43
CA GLN A 185 3.64 -4.45 10.82
C GLN A 185 4.00 -2.96 10.86
N GLU A 186 5.29 -2.67 10.83
CA GLU A 186 5.80 -1.28 10.83
C GLU A 186 5.77 -0.64 9.45
N PHE A 187 6.00 -1.43 8.42
CA PHE A 187 6.05 -0.98 7.04
C PHE A 187 5.33 -1.97 6.13
N VAL A 188 4.86 -1.45 5.00
CA VAL A 188 4.45 -2.26 3.86
C VAL A 188 5.32 -1.81 2.70
N VAL A 189 6.04 -2.75 2.11
CA VAL A 189 6.92 -2.47 0.97
C VAL A 189 6.23 -2.97 -0.29
N ALA A 190 5.93 -2.04 -1.19
CA ALA A 190 5.42 -2.33 -2.52
C ALA A 190 6.49 -1.97 -3.57
N LEU A 191 6.77 -2.91 -4.47
CA LEU A 191 7.71 -2.76 -5.59
C LEU A 191 6.94 -2.97 -6.89
N GLU A 192 7.10 -2.02 -7.82
CA GLU A 192 6.46 -1.97 -9.15
C GLU A 192 7.50 -1.94 -10.27
#